data_AF-A0A0G4NBN5-F1
#
_entry.id   AF-A0A0G4NBN5-F1
#
_cell.length_a   1.000
_cell.length_b   1.000
_cell.length_c   1.000
_cell.angle_alpha   90.00
_cell.angle_beta   90.00
_cell.angle_gamma   90.00
#
_symmetry.space_group_name_H-M   'P 1'
#
loop_
_entity.id
_entity.type
_entity.pdbx_description
1 polymer ?
#
loop_
_entity_poly.entity_id
_entity_poly.type
_entity_poly.pdbx_seq_one_letter_code
_entity_poly.pdbx_strand_id
1 'polypeptide(L)'
;MGGLGGALLNTPAYGAIAHFFNVKRGFATGIAATAGSIGGIVFPVLLQKLLPKLGFGWTARILGFILLGLAVPANLFIRSRLPPRDKLTSVWPDLSVFKDMKFTISAVGIFFMEWGLFVPLTYIVSYAARYSASGNATDSYTLLSIMNAGSALGRFIPGFVADKIGRFNVIIFTIAMCIVTTFGLWLPAGDSEPMLIAFAVLFGFASGSN
;
A
#
# COMPACT_ATOMS: atom_id res chain seq x y z
N MET A 1 -6.93 9.54 -16.38
CA MET A 1 -7.62 8.23 -16.51
C MET A 1 -7.21 7.22 -15.44
N GLY A 2 -5.92 7.06 -15.10
CA GLY A 2 -5.49 6.06 -14.10
C GLY A 2 -6.07 6.24 -12.70
N GLY A 3 -6.17 7.47 -12.18
CA GLY A 3 -6.67 7.72 -10.82
C GLY A 3 -8.15 7.38 -10.60
N LEU A 4 -9.02 7.75 -11.55
CA LEU A 4 -10.45 7.42 -11.49
C LEU A 4 -10.69 5.90 -11.57
N GLY A 5 -10.00 5.21 -12.48
CA GLY A 5 -10.09 3.75 -12.60
C GLY A 5 -9.58 3.04 -11.36
N GLY A 6 -8.44 3.49 -10.80
CA GLY A 6 -7.88 2.96 -9.56
C GLY A 6 -8.83 3.13 -8.38
N ALA A 7 -9.42 4.31 -8.21
CA ALA A 7 -10.38 4.56 -7.14
C ALA A 7 -11.63 3.67 -7.26
N LEU A 8 -12.20 3.58 -8.47
CA LEU A 8 -13.40 2.77 -8.73
C LEU A 8 -13.16 1.27 -8.56
N LEU A 9 -11.94 0.77 -8.71
CA LEU A 9 -11.61 -0.63 -8.45
C LEU A 9 -11.27 -0.88 -6.98
N ASN A 10 -10.57 0.05 -6.34
CA ASN A 10 -10.06 -0.14 -4.98
C ASN A 10 -11.16 -0.05 -3.93
N THR A 11 -12.10 0.90 -4.07
CA THR A 11 -13.21 1.09 -3.14
C THR A 11 -14.12 -0.14 -3.00
N PRO A 12 -14.64 -0.75 -4.10
CA PRO A 12 -15.47 -1.94 -3.97
C PRO A 12 -14.67 -3.18 -3.54
N ALA A 13 -13.39 -3.29 -3.91
CA ALA A 13 -12.54 -4.41 -3.49
C ALA A 13 -12.35 -4.42 -1.96
N TYR A 14 -11.97 -3.28 -1.37
CA TYR A 14 -11.86 -3.18 0.09
C TYR A 14 -13.22 -3.27 0.79
N GLY A 15 -14.27 -2.68 0.20
CA GLY A 15 -15.63 -2.75 0.73
C GLY A 15 -16.15 -4.20 0.80
N ALA A 16 -15.95 -4.99 -0.25
CA ALA A 16 -16.35 -6.40 -0.28
C ALA A 16 -15.69 -7.21 0.84
N ILE A 17 -14.40 -7.01 1.09
CA ILE A 17 -13.67 -7.70 2.17
C ILE A 17 -14.28 -7.35 3.54
N ALA A 18 -14.56 -6.06 3.78
CA ALA A 18 -15.18 -5.59 5.01
C ALA A 18 -16.61 -6.14 5.22
N HIS A 19 -17.32 -6.43 4.14
CA HIS A 19 -18.67 -7.02 4.18
C HIS A 19 -18.67 -8.53 4.41
N PHE A 20 -17.68 -9.28 3.90
CA PHE A 20 -17.62 -10.75 4.06
C PHE A 20 -17.06 -11.19 5.40
N PHE A 21 -16.06 -10.48 5.93
CA PHE A 21 -15.42 -10.83 7.20
C PHE A 21 -15.88 -9.85 8.29
N ASN A 22 -16.32 -10.34 9.46
CA ASN A 22 -16.66 -9.50 10.62
C ASN A 22 -15.65 -9.67 11.77
N VAL A 23 -15.26 -10.91 12.05
CA VAL A 23 -14.40 -11.29 13.19
C VAL A 23 -12.90 -11.23 12.86
N LYS A 24 -12.50 -11.38 11.58
CA LYS A 24 -11.08 -11.37 11.12
C LYS A 24 -10.84 -10.35 10.00
N ARG A 25 -11.40 -9.14 10.19
CA ARG A 25 -11.36 -8.08 9.16
C ARG A 25 -9.95 -7.63 8.86
N GLY A 26 -9.13 -7.37 9.89
CA GLY A 26 -7.77 -6.87 9.73
C GLY A 26 -6.88 -7.87 9.00
N PHE A 27 -7.01 -9.16 9.33
CA PHE A 27 -6.29 -10.22 8.65
C PHE A 27 -6.67 -10.35 7.17
N ALA A 28 -7.96 -10.35 6.85
CA ALA A 28 -8.44 -10.47 5.47
C ALA A 28 -8.04 -9.27 4.61
N THR A 29 -8.12 -8.05 5.15
CA THR A 29 -7.65 -6.83 4.46
C THR A 29 -6.14 -6.83 4.30
N GLY A 30 -5.39 -7.31 5.30
CA GLY A 30 -3.94 -7.42 5.23
C GLY A 30 -3.45 -8.35 4.11
N ILE A 31 -4.09 -9.52 3.95
CA ILE A 31 -3.81 -10.44 2.84
C ILE A 31 -4.09 -9.77 1.49
N ALA A 32 -5.24 -9.12 1.35
CA ALA A 32 -5.59 -8.43 0.10
C ALA A 32 -4.61 -7.29 -0.21
N ALA A 33 -4.23 -6.50 0.79
CA ALA A 33 -3.27 -5.42 0.64
C ALA A 33 -1.86 -5.94 0.28
N THR A 34 -1.49 -7.14 0.74
CA THR A 34 -0.20 -7.77 0.41
C THR A 34 -0.03 -7.97 -1.11
N ALA A 35 -1.12 -8.24 -1.83
CA ALA A 35 -1.10 -8.32 -3.29
C ALA A 35 -0.64 -7.00 -3.95
N GLY A 36 -0.97 -5.86 -3.34
CA GLY A 36 -0.51 -4.54 -3.80
C GLY A 36 1.02 -4.38 -3.72
N SER A 37 1.64 -4.89 -2.65
CA SER A 37 3.11 -4.87 -2.50
C SER A 37 3.79 -5.79 -3.51
N ILE A 38 3.22 -6.99 -3.74
CA ILE A 38 3.73 -7.92 -4.77
C ILE A 38 3.63 -7.28 -6.16
N GLY A 39 2.50 -6.65 -6.49
CA GLY A 39 2.35 -5.90 -7.74
C GLY A 39 3.38 -4.78 -7.89
N GLY A 40 3.66 -4.05 -6.81
CA GLY A 40 4.69 -3.00 -6.76
C GLY A 40 6.10 -3.49 -7.08
N ILE A 41 6.41 -4.78 -6.87
CA ILE A 41 7.70 -5.40 -7.25
C ILE A 41 7.64 -5.94 -8.68
N VAL A 42 6.57 -6.66 -9.01
CA VAL A 42 6.44 -7.35 -10.29
C VAL A 42 6.34 -6.37 -11.46
N PHE A 43 5.57 -5.29 -11.34
CA PHE A 43 5.35 -4.35 -12.45
C PHE A 43 6.62 -3.59 -12.86
N PRO A 44 7.42 -2.99 -11.96
CA PRO A 44 8.67 -2.34 -12.33
C PRO A 44 9.71 -3.30 -12.92
N VAL A 45 9.84 -4.52 -12.38
CA VAL A 45 10.77 -5.54 -12.90
C VAL A 45 10.36 -6.00 -14.28
N LEU A 46 9.06 -6.22 -14.51
CA LEU A 46 8.51 -6.55 -15.82
C LEU A 46 8.81 -5.43 -16.83
N LEU A 47 8.55 -4.18 -16.44
CA LEU A 47 8.77 -3.02 -17.29
C LEU A 47 10.25 -2.87 -17.68
N GLN A 48 11.18 -3.00 -16.73
CA GLN A 48 12.62 -2.93 -16.98
C GLN A 48 13.12 -4.01 -17.96
N LYS A 49 12.58 -5.23 -17.87
CA LYS A 49 13.01 -6.34 -18.75
C LYS A 49 12.36 -6.31 -20.12
N LEU A 50 11.12 -5.82 -20.22
CA LEU A 50 10.35 -5.84 -21.47
C LEU A 50 10.53 -4.58 -22.31
N LEU A 51 10.69 -3.40 -21.70
CA LEU A 51 10.92 -2.15 -22.43
C LEU A 51 12.08 -2.23 -23.45
N PRO A 52 13.30 -2.70 -23.08
CA PRO A 52 14.42 -2.75 -24.02
C PRO A 52 14.27 -3.85 -25.08
N LYS A 53 13.41 -4.85 -24.87
CA LYS A 53 13.24 -5.99 -25.81
C LYS A 53 12.10 -5.83 -26.80
N LEU A 54 10.98 -5.27 -26.35
CA LEU A 54 9.71 -5.27 -27.08
C LEU A 54 9.18 -3.86 -27.37
N GLY A 55 9.84 -2.83 -26.83
CA GLY A 55 9.40 -1.45 -26.92
C GLY A 55 8.15 -1.15 -26.08
N PHE A 56 7.77 0.12 -26.03
CA PHE A 56 6.67 0.61 -25.20
C PHE A 56 5.31 -0.02 -25.56
N GLY A 57 5.01 -0.13 -26.86
CA GLY A 57 3.69 -0.55 -27.34
C GLY A 57 3.31 -2.00 -26.95
N TRP A 58 4.24 -2.95 -27.11
CA TRP A 58 3.98 -4.35 -26.72
C TRP A 58 4.05 -4.55 -25.21
N THR A 59 4.94 -3.84 -24.52
CA THR A 59 5.01 -3.89 -23.06
C THR A 59 3.71 -3.43 -22.41
N ALA A 60 3.10 -2.34 -22.91
CA ALA A 60 1.80 -1.86 -22.44
C ALA A 60 0.65 -2.86 -22.67
N ARG A 61 0.66 -3.59 -23.80
CA ARG A 61 -0.34 -4.63 -24.08
C ARG A 61 -0.21 -5.81 -23.13
N ILE A 62 1.01 -6.27 -22.85
CA ILE A 62 1.27 -7.37 -21.91
C ILE A 62 0.79 -7.00 -20.50
N LEU A 63 1.07 -5.77 -20.05
CA LEU A 63 0.53 -5.24 -18.80
C LEU A 63 -1.00 -5.23 -18.81
N GLY A 64 -1.62 -4.80 -19.91
CA GLY A 64 -3.08 -4.84 -20.09
C GLY A 64 -3.66 -6.25 -20.00
N PHE A 65 -3.02 -7.25 -20.61
CA PHE A 65 -3.46 -8.65 -20.54
C PHE A 65 -3.35 -9.23 -19.12
N ILE A 66 -2.30 -8.91 -18.37
CA ILE A 66 -2.14 -9.33 -16.97
C ILE A 66 -3.26 -8.71 -16.11
N LEU A 67 -3.51 -7.41 -16.28
CA LEU A 67 -4.58 -6.72 -15.55
C LEU A 67 -5.96 -7.26 -15.92
N LEU A 68 -6.22 -7.57 -17.19
CA LEU A 68 -7.45 -8.24 -17.63
C LEU A 68 -7.59 -9.63 -17.01
N GLY A 69 -6.52 -10.42 -17.01
CA GLY A 69 -6.49 -11.75 -16.40
C GLY A 69 -6.76 -11.75 -14.89
N LEU A 70 -6.43 -10.66 -14.20
CA LEU A 70 -6.76 -10.44 -12.78
C LEU A 70 -8.17 -9.85 -12.59
N ALA A 71 -8.62 -8.97 -13.49
CA ALA A 71 -9.91 -8.31 -13.40
C ALA A 71 -11.09 -9.25 -13.69
N VAL A 72 -10.94 -10.20 -14.61
CA VAL A 72 -11.98 -11.19 -14.95
C VAL A 72 -12.38 -12.04 -13.72
N PRO A 73 -11.46 -12.73 -13.02
CA PRO A 73 -11.81 -13.46 -11.82
C PRO A 73 -12.27 -12.53 -10.69
N ALA A 74 -11.68 -11.34 -10.53
CA ALA A 74 -12.16 -10.38 -9.54
C ALA A 74 -13.65 -10.04 -9.75
N ASN A 75 -14.07 -9.77 -10.99
CA ASN A 75 -15.45 -9.44 -11.30
C ASN A 75 -16.40 -10.65 -11.18
N LEU A 76 -15.91 -11.87 -11.39
CA LEU A 76 -16.69 -13.10 -11.24
C LEU A 76 -16.88 -13.51 -9.77
N PHE A 77 -15.86 -13.31 -8.94
CA PHE A 77 -15.84 -13.74 -7.54
C PHE A 77 -16.31 -12.66 -6.55
N ILE A 78 -16.17 -11.37 -6.86
CA ILE A 78 -16.71 -10.29 -6.03
C ILE A 78 -18.24 -10.26 -6.22
N ARG A 79 -18.95 -11.00 -5.37
CA ARG A 79 -20.42 -10.94 -5.26
C ARG A 79 -20.83 -10.18 -4.00
N SER A 80 -21.74 -9.23 -4.12
CA SER A 80 -22.31 -8.56 -2.94
C SER A 80 -23.10 -9.55 -2.08
N ARG A 81 -22.65 -9.80 -0.84
CA ARG A 81 -23.33 -10.70 0.10
C ARG A 81 -24.60 -10.10 0.71
N LEU A 82 -24.72 -8.77 0.76
CA LEU A 82 -25.91 -8.12 1.35
C LEU A 82 -27.05 -8.05 0.33
N PRO A 83 -28.30 -8.37 0.72
CA PRO A 83 -29.46 -8.07 -0.10
C PRO A 83 -29.52 -6.56 -0.39
N PRO A 84 -30.00 -6.15 -1.57
CA PRO A 84 -30.21 -4.73 -1.85
C PRO A 84 -31.05 -4.12 -0.73
N ARG A 85 -30.58 -3.05 -0.10
CA ARG A 85 -31.45 -2.29 0.81
C ARG A 85 -32.54 -1.65 -0.06
N ASP A 86 -33.79 -2.04 0.18
CA ASP A 86 -35.00 -1.52 -0.52
C ASP A 86 -35.16 0.01 -0.43
N LYS A 87 -34.37 0.68 0.42
CA LYS A 87 -34.30 2.14 0.52
C LYS A 87 -32.85 2.58 0.47
N LEU A 88 -32.40 3.02 -0.70
CA LEU A 88 -31.29 3.97 -0.80
C LEU A 88 -31.78 5.29 -0.21
N THR A 89 -31.64 5.47 1.11
CA THR A 89 -32.17 6.65 1.82
C THR A 89 -31.48 7.96 1.41
N SER A 90 -30.31 7.91 0.77
CA SER A 90 -29.71 9.06 0.10
C SER A 90 -28.59 8.62 -0.83
N VAL A 91 -28.55 9.16 -2.05
CA VAL A 91 -27.41 9.05 -3.00
C VAL A 91 -26.28 10.00 -2.61
N TRP A 92 -26.58 10.99 -1.76
CA TRP A 92 -25.62 11.98 -1.29
C TRP A 92 -24.87 11.47 -0.05
N PRO A 93 -23.55 11.65 0.03
CA PRO A 93 -22.78 11.32 1.22
C PRO A 93 -23.34 12.11 2.40
N ASP A 94 -23.76 11.40 3.45
CA ASP A 94 -24.30 12.02 4.65
C ASP A 94 -23.15 12.71 5.41
N LEU A 95 -23.02 14.02 5.22
CA LEU A 95 -22.00 14.84 5.89
C LEU A 95 -22.22 14.92 7.41
N SER A 96 -23.35 14.41 7.92
CA SER A 96 -23.60 14.28 9.36
C SER A 96 -22.60 13.36 10.05
N VAL A 97 -21.93 12.46 9.32
CA VAL A 97 -20.86 11.59 9.88
C VAL A 97 -19.67 12.41 10.40
N PHE A 98 -19.38 13.58 9.82
CA PHE A 98 -18.33 14.49 10.32
C PHE A 98 -18.71 15.23 11.62
N LYS A 99 -19.96 15.10 12.09
CA LYS A 99 -20.35 15.63 13.41
C LYS A 99 -19.85 14.76 14.55
N ASP A 100 -19.51 13.49 14.29
CA ASP A 100 -18.85 12.66 15.29
C ASP A 100 -17.37 13.05 15.40
N MET A 101 -17.01 13.66 16.53
CA MET A 101 -15.66 14.10 16.83
C MET A 101 -14.63 12.97 16.70
N LYS A 102 -14.99 11.74 17.08
CA LYS A 102 -14.08 10.59 17.02
C LYS A 102 -13.77 10.23 15.57
N PHE A 103 -14.76 10.30 14.69
CA PHE A 103 -14.59 10.06 13.26
C PHE A 103 -13.77 11.16 12.62
N THR A 104 -14.08 12.42 12.90
CA THR A 104 -13.41 13.58 12.29
C THR A 104 -11.93 13.66 12.69
N ILE A 105 -11.60 13.47 13.97
CA ILE A 105 -10.20 13.44 14.42
C ILE A 105 -9.44 12.28 13.77
N SER A 106 -10.06 11.10 13.67
CA SER A 106 -9.42 9.94 13.04
C SER A 106 -9.20 10.16 11.54
N ALA A 107 -10.17 10.76 10.84
CA ALA A 107 -10.07 11.06 9.41
C ALA A 107 -8.97 12.09 9.12
N VAL A 108 -8.90 13.16 9.92
CA VAL A 108 -7.83 14.17 9.82
C VAL A 108 -6.46 13.55 10.13
N GLY A 109 -6.38 12.67 11.14
CA GLY A 109 -5.15 11.94 11.49
C GLY A 109 -4.63 11.09 10.33
N ILE A 110 -5.51 10.29 9.72
CA ILE A 110 -5.17 9.46 8.54
C ILE A 110 -4.73 10.35 7.37
N PHE A 111 -5.38 11.49 7.16
CA PHE A 111 -5.00 12.43 6.10
C PHE A 111 -3.56 12.94 6.24
N PHE A 112 -3.15 13.39 7.42
CA PHE A 112 -1.77 13.84 7.67
C PHE A 112 -0.76 12.70 7.62
N MET A 113 -1.16 11.53 8.10
CA MET A 113 -0.35 10.33 8.12
C MET A 113 -0.01 9.84 6.69
N GLU A 114 -0.99 9.82 5.79
CA GLU A 114 -0.77 9.50 4.38
C GLU A 114 0.23 10.46 3.73
N TRP A 115 0.08 11.77 3.97
CA TRP A 115 1.06 12.77 3.51
C TRP A 115 2.47 12.51 4.03
N GLY A 116 2.60 12.15 5.31
CA GLY A 116 3.88 11.79 5.92
C GLY A 116 4.50 10.52 5.32
N LEU A 117 3.68 9.55 4.91
CA LEU A 117 4.12 8.30 4.27
C LEU A 117 4.57 8.49 2.82
N PHE A 118 3.91 9.38 2.07
CA PHE A 118 4.29 9.62 0.67
C PHE A 118 5.72 10.15 0.54
N VAL A 119 6.18 11.00 1.47
CA VAL A 119 7.50 11.61 1.39
C VAL A 119 8.62 10.56 1.35
N PRO A 120 8.78 9.65 2.34
CA PRO A 120 9.80 8.62 2.25
C PRO A 120 9.57 7.66 1.07
N LEU A 121 8.32 7.28 0.77
CA LEU A 121 8.01 6.35 -0.32
C LEU A 121 8.45 6.88 -1.69
N THR A 122 8.28 8.18 -1.95
CA THR A 122 8.69 8.77 -3.24
C THR A 122 10.15 9.17 -3.27
N TYR A 123 10.69 9.70 -2.16
CA TYR A 123 12.04 10.24 -2.13
C TYR A 123 13.12 9.19 -1.87
N ILE A 124 12.79 8.02 -1.30
CA ILE A 124 13.80 6.98 -1.11
C ILE A 124 14.37 6.47 -2.43
N VAL A 125 13.55 6.37 -3.48
CA VAL A 125 13.99 5.90 -4.79
C VAL A 125 14.93 6.91 -5.45
N SER A 126 14.64 8.21 -5.34
CA SER A 126 15.50 9.25 -5.89
C SER A 126 16.79 9.44 -5.05
N TYR A 127 16.70 9.26 -3.73
CA TYR A 127 17.85 9.25 -2.83
C TYR A 127 18.77 8.06 -3.13
N ALA A 128 18.19 6.85 -3.24
CA ALA A 128 18.91 5.64 -3.64
C ALA A 128 19.52 5.78 -5.04
N ALA A 129 18.82 6.39 -6.01
CA ALA A 129 19.35 6.59 -7.35
C ALA A 129 20.53 7.57 -7.40
N ARG A 130 20.51 8.63 -6.57
CA ARG A 130 21.64 9.55 -6.43
C ARG A 130 22.88 8.87 -5.84
N TYR A 131 22.67 7.95 -4.92
CA TYR A 131 23.75 7.15 -4.32
C TYR A 131 24.21 5.99 -5.21
N SER A 132 23.31 5.30 -5.91
CA SER A 132 23.67 4.23 -6.85
C SER A 132 24.47 4.73 -8.06
N ALA A 133 24.39 6.03 -8.40
CA ALA A 133 25.19 6.64 -9.46
C ALA A 133 26.70 6.65 -9.16
N SER A 134 27.13 6.42 -7.90
CA SER A 134 28.55 6.27 -7.55
C SER A 134 29.05 4.82 -7.53
N GLY A 135 28.24 3.81 -7.88
CA GLY A 135 28.71 2.42 -7.82
C GLY A 135 27.96 1.34 -8.59
N ASN A 136 26.63 1.24 -8.57
CA ASN A 136 25.88 0.18 -9.26
C ASN A 136 24.37 0.48 -9.36
N ALA A 137 23.82 0.56 -10.57
CA ALA A 137 22.40 0.81 -10.82
C ALA A 137 21.46 -0.33 -10.34
N THR A 138 22.03 -1.47 -9.97
CA THR A 138 21.33 -2.68 -9.48
C THR A 138 20.80 -2.52 -8.05
N ASP A 139 21.39 -1.63 -7.25
CA ASP A 139 21.06 -1.52 -5.83
C ASP A 139 19.76 -0.73 -5.58
N SER A 140 19.47 0.30 -6.38
CA SER A 140 18.25 1.11 -6.25
C SER A 140 16.96 0.29 -6.42
N TYR A 141 16.92 -0.64 -7.37
CA TYR A 141 15.77 -1.50 -7.59
C TYR A 141 15.68 -2.63 -6.56
N THR A 142 16.82 -3.08 -6.06
CA THR A 142 16.89 -4.05 -4.96
C THR A 142 16.34 -3.43 -3.67
N LEU A 143 16.68 -2.17 -3.38
CA LEU A 143 16.17 -1.45 -2.21
C LEU A 143 14.65 -1.26 -2.27
N LEU A 144 14.11 -0.91 -3.44
CA LEU A 144 12.66 -0.81 -3.66
C LEU A 144 11.97 -2.18 -3.50
N SER A 145 12.61 -3.25 -3.96
CA SER A 145 12.09 -4.62 -3.81
C SER A 145 12.09 -5.05 -2.34
N ILE A 146 13.15 -4.75 -1.60
CA ILE A 146 13.27 -4.99 -0.15
C ILE A 146 12.22 -4.20 0.62
N MET A 147 12.02 -2.92 0.29
CA MET A 147 11.00 -2.08 0.92
C MET A 147 9.60 -2.65 0.70
N ASN A 148 9.25 -3.02 -0.54
CA ASN A 148 7.96 -3.63 -0.82
C ASN A 148 7.81 -5.02 -0.17
N ALA A 149 8.89 -5.79 -0.05
CA ALA A 149 8.87 -7.06 0.68
C ALA A 149 8.64 -6.84 2.19
N GLY A 150 9.27 -5.82 2.78
CA GLY A 150 8.98 -5.35 4.13
C GLY A 150 7.52 -4.96 4.29
N SER A 151 6.96 -4.20 3.34
CA SER A 151 5.54 -3.82 3.34
C SER A 151 4.58 -4.99 3.18
N ALA A 152 4.95 -6.03 2.42
CA ALA A 152 4.15 -7.24 2.34
C ALA A 152 4.03 -7.92 3.73
N LEU A 153 5.13 -8.01 4.47
CA LEU A 153 5.14 -8.53 5.83
C LEU A 153 4.41 -7.60 6.82
N GLY A 154 4.58 -6.29 6.66
CA GLY A 154 3.90 -5.24 7.43
C GLY A 154 2.38 -5.20 7.21
N ARG A 155 1.90 -5.66 6.06
CA ARG A 155 0.46 -5.80 5.77
C ARG A 155 -0.14 -7.04 6.41
N PHE A 156 0.63 -8.13 6.52
CA PHE A 156 0.17 -9.40 7.06
C PHE A 156 0.20 -9.45 8.60
N ILE A 157 1.35 -9.12 9.21
CA ILE A 157 1.61 -9.34 10.64
C ILE A 157 0.77 -8.38 11.50
N PRO A 158 0.88 -7.05 11.33
CA PRO A 158 0.01 -6.06 11.94
C PRO A 158 -1.48 -6.31 11.71
N GLY A 159 -1.90 -6.79 10.53
CA GLY A 159 -3.30 -7.16 10.27
C GLY A 159 -3.80 -8.29 11.18
N PHE A 160 -2.97 -9.30 11.44
CA PHE A 160 -3.28 -10.37 12.41
C PHE A 160 -3.28 -9.86 13.86
N VAL A 161 -2.32 -9.00 14.22
CA VAL A 161 -2.18 -8.45 15.58
C VAL A 161 -3.30 -7.47 15.89
N ALA A 162 -3.77 -6.69 14.91
CA ALA A 162 -4.85 -5.72 15.04
C ALA A 162 -6.19 -6.36 15.40
N ASP A 163 -6.41 -7.61 14.97
CA ASP A 163 -7.61 -8.39 15.34
C ASP A 163 -7.56 -8.87 16.81
N LYS A 164 -6.40 -8.84 17.49
CA LYS A 164 -6.26 -9.22 18.92
C LYS A 164 -6.06 -8.05 19.88
N ILE A 165 -5.23 -7.08 19.53
CA ILE A 165 -4.78 -5.98 20.43
C ILE A 165 -5.60 -4.69 20.20
N GLY A 166 -6.42 -4.67 19.14
CA GLY A 166 -7.21 -3.52 18.73
C GLY A 166 -6.52 -2.70 17.65
N ARG A 167 -7.30 -2.28 16.66
CA ARG A 167 -6.81 -1.62 15.43
C ARG A 167 -6.11 -0.29 15.70
N PHE A 168 -6.65 0.53 16.60
CA PHE A 168 -6.07 1.82 16.96
C PHE A 168 -4.72 1.68 17.68
N ASN A 169 -4.57 0.68 18.55
CA ASN A 169 -3.31 0.44 19.26
C ASN A 169 -2.20 0.05 18.28
N VAL A 170 -2.53 -0.78 17.28
CA VAL A 170 -1.57 -1.17 16.24
C VAL A 170 -1.17 0.01 15.38
N ILE A 171 -2.12 0.85 14.94
CA ILE A 171 -1.84 2.06 14.15
C ILE A 171 -0.92 3.03 14.90
N ILE A 172 -1.16 3.27 16.20
CA ILE A 172 -0.30 4.16 17.01
C ILE A 172 1.13 3.60 17.08
N PHE A 173 1.27 2.29 17.31
CA PHE A 173 2.57 1.63 17.41
C PHE A 173 3.35 1.71 16.08
N THR A 174 2.68 1.49 14.96
CA THR A 174 3.31 1.46 13.65
C THR A 174 3.67 2.86 13.17
N ILE A 175 2.86 3.87 13.48
CA ILE A 175 3.21 5.28 13.28
C ILE A 175 4.44 5.65 14.10
N ALA A 176 4.50 5.25 15.38
CA ALA A 176 5.67 5.50 16.21
C ALA A 176 6.93 4.85 15.64
N MET A 177 6.84 3.61 15.14
CA MET A 177 7.94 2.96 14.43
C MET A 177 8.34 3.70 13.14
N CYS A 178 7.38 4.18 12.34
CA CYS A 178 7.68 5.01 11.16
C CYS A 178 8.44 6.29 11.55
N ILE A 179 8.04 6.97 12.61
CA ILE A 179 8.72 8.19 13.09
C ILE A 179 10.15 7.84 13.52
N VAL A 180 10.34 6.82 14.37
CA VAL A 180 11.67 6.43 14.87
C VAL A 180 12.58 5.99 13.73
N THR A 181 12.09 5.25 12.74
CA THR A 181 12.89 4.82 11.59
C THR A 181 13.24 6.00 10.67
N THR A 182 12.30 6.91 10.44
CA THR A 182 12.52 8.12 9.61
C THR A 182 13.56 9.05 10.25
N PHE A 183 13.40 9.40 11.53
CA PHE A 183 14.34 10.30 12.21
C PHE A 183 15.64 9.62 12.65
N GLY A 184 15.60 8.32 12.96
CA GLY A 184 16.72 7.59 13.54
C GLY A 184 17.58 6.84 12.52
N LEU A 185 17.04 6.46 11.36
CA LEU A 185 17.80 5.74 10.33
C LEU A 185 17.95 6.56 9.06
N TRP A 186 16.90 7.23 8.58
CA TRP A 186 16.99 7.96 7.32
C TRP A 186 17.73 9.30 7.44
N LEU A 187 17.44 10.10 8.49
CA LEU A 187 18.12 11.39 8.69
C LEU A 187 19.64 11.27 8.92
N PRO A 188 20.17 10.30 9.71
CA PRO A 188 21.61 10.12 9.89
C PRO A 188 22.26 9.17 8.87
N ALA A 189 21.51 8.65 7.88
CA ALA A 189 22.01 7.61 6.96
C ALA A 189 23.29 8.04 6.22
N GLY A 190 23.40 9.32 5.84
CA GLY A 190 24.53 9.84 5.07
C GLY A 190 24.86 8.93 3.88
N ASP A 191 26.08 8.39 3.87
CA ASP A 191 26.60 7.52 2.80
C ASP A 191 26.52 6.01 3.11
N SER A 192 25.85 5.60 4.20
CA SER A 192 25.86 4.20 4.68
C SER A 192 24.76 3.36 4.02
N GLU A 193 25.17 2.52 3.06
CA GLU A 193 24.31 1.51 2.41
C GLU A 193 23.55 0.59 3.40
N PRO A 194 24.17 0.01 4.45
CA PRO A 194 23.44 -0.85 5.38
C PRO A 194 22.38 -0.11 6.20
N MET A 195 22.54 1.19 6.48
CA MET A 195 21.51 1.98 7.14
C MET A 195 20.30 2.22 6.23
N LEU A 196 20.52 2.40 4.92
CA LEU A 196 19.44 2.54 3.94
C LEU A 196 18.66 1.23 3.76
N ILE A 197 19.35 0.09 3.76
CA ILE A 197 18.70 -1.23 3.71
C ILE A 197 17.90 -1.47 5.00
N ALA A 198 18.46 -1.18 6.17
CA ALA A 198 17.75 -1.29 7.44
C ALA A 198 16.51 -0.38 7.50
N PHE A 199 16.64 0.86 7.00
CA PHE A 199 15.51 1.76 6.85
C PHE A 199 14.45 1.18 5.90
N ALA A 200 14.82 0.71 4.71
CA ALA A 200 13.88 0.14 3.74
C ALA A 200 13.07 -1.03 4.31
N VAL A 201 13.70 -1.93 5.08
CA VAL A 201 13.02 -3.06 5.74
C VAL A 201 12.08 -2.59 6.84
N LEU A 202 12.58 -1.78 7.77
CA LEU A 202 11.84 -1.38 8.96
C LEU A 202 10.72 -0.39 8.64
N PHE A 203 11.01 0.59 7.77
CA PHE A 203 10.01 1.52 7.26
C PHE A 203 9.01 0.80 6.35
N GLY A 204 9.47 -0.12 5.49
CA GLY A 204 8.58 -0.95 4.69
C GLY A 204 7.58 -1.71 5.56
N PHE A 205 8.06 -2.36 6.63
CA PHE A 205 7.23 -3.07 7.60
C PHE A 205 6.26 -2.14 8.34
N ALA A 206 6.73 -1.00 8.87
CA ALA A 206 5.92 -0.07 9.63
C ALA A 206 4.90 0.70 8.75
N SER A 207 5.25 0.97 7.49
CA SER A 207 4.34 1.55 6.50
C SER A 207 3.30 0.55 6.01
N GLY A 208 3.59 -0.76 6.03
CA GLY A 208 2.68 -1.77 5.51
C GLY A 208 1.41 -1.93 6.34
N SER A 209 1.44 -1.63 7.63
CA SER A 209 0.30 -1.79 8.54
C SER A 209 -0.75 -0.68 8.49
N ASN A 210 -0.38 0.41 7.83
CA ASN A 210 -1.09 1.67 7.78
C ASN A 210 -2.02 1.67 6.57
#